data_AF-A0A7K2ZSM0-F1
#
_entry.id   AF-A0A7K2ZSM0-F1
#
_cell.length_a   1.000
_cell.length_b   1.000
_cell.length_c   1.000
_cell.angle_alpha   90.00
_cell.angle_beta   90.00
_cell.angle_gamma   90.00
#
_symmetry.space_group_name_H-M   'P 1'
#
loop_
_entity.id
_entity.type
_entity.pdbx_description
1 polymer ?
#
loop_
_entity_poly.entity_id
_entity_poly.type
_entity_poly.pdbx_seq_one_letter_code
_entity_poly.pdbx_strand_id
1 'polypeptide(L)'
;MEWFSAENVVAVLTAVLGVLASIGVLWYERRVPRRKRIGYRVQMDTPIGSDVSQGRANVRLGLFSETPEMSDATLVLLRVENDGSQSIVDSDYTGREMHGLTAEFTGRTVRGVAVTQPPGAAHLMEHFTAAAGMRLSGSLIRLPRVPLNRGEHFKLLVLLTGADVGSPIRITGGIRDGEVTVNRAARPDDKPPLFGRAARLITVTLTVCVMALAAIILVRDDTPPPLDCARGELRVTGSTAFAPVVRELAATYMKECEGSRIEVDPHGSNSGIRELSDEGARAGKSGSPGLVALSDGPKPPGHPELRETRVAVSLFSLVVNDRVPVRDLALADIRRIYAGEIRNWRELGGPDLEILLVSRDANSGTREVFQRRVLDRNEPAQSSRDCATKDDPRAPVTRCELDGTDQVLATVARLDGALGYSELRSGSEPRGLHRIAIDGAHPSVDTIGTSPYPYREIEYAYTYGRPPADSLASSFLGYLSRGRGQDVIHIHGHLPCATPRGLRVCGED
;
A
#
# COMPACT_ATOMS: atom_id res chain seq x y z
N MET A 1 24.64 6.10 2.11
CA MET A 1 24.23 6.17 3.53
C MET A 1 22.80 6.69 3.59
N GLU A 2 21.83 5.89 3.13
CA GLU A 2 20.43 6.33 2.97
C GLU A 2 19.45 5.58 3.89
N TRP A 3 19.93 5.04 5.01
CA TRP A 3 19.05 4.28 5.89
C TRP A 3 18.25 5.14 6.87
N PHE A 4 18.59 6.43 7.02
CA PHE A 4 17.91 7.39 7.89
C PHE A 4 16.79 8.18 7.17
N SER A 5 15.88 7.51 6.47
CA SER A 5 14.60 8.16 6.14
C SER A 5 13.75 8.26 7.40
N ALA A 6 12.95 9.33 7.53
CA ALA A 6 12.02 9.48 8.66
C ALA A 6 11.09 8.27 8.80
N GLU A 7 10.75 7.63 7.68
CA GLU A 7 9.93 6.41 7.62
C GLU A 7 10.66 5.19 8.18
N ASN A 8 11.94 5.00 7.87
CA ASN A 8 12.74 3.92 8.47
C ASN A 8 12.90 4.15 9.98
N VAL A 9 13.06 5.40 10.42
CA VAL A 9 13.11 5.75 11.84
C VAL A 9 11.79 5.42 12.53
N VAL A 10 10.65 5.77 11.93
CA VAL A 10 9.32 5.45 12.46
C VAL A 10 9.10 3.93 12.49
N ALA A 11 9.38 3.22 11.39
CA ALA A 11 9.21 1.78 11.27
C ALA A 11 10.05 1.02 12.32
N VAL A 12 11.33 1.39 12.45
CA VAL A 12 12.25 0.82 13.45
C VAL A 12 11.77 1.16 14.87
N LEU A 13 11.34 2.39 15.14
CA LEU A 13 10.79 2.77 16.44
C LEU A 13 9.55 1.94 16.80
N THR A 14 8.61 1.75 15.88
CA THR A 14 7.42 0.91 16.10
C THR A 14 7.75 -0.56 16.29
N ALA A 15 8.70 -1.12 15.52
CA ALA A 15 9.15 -2.50 15.69
C ALA A 15 9.81 -2.70 17.05
N VAL A 16 10.68 -1.77 17.46
CA VAL A 16 11.31 -1.75 18.78
C VAL A 16 10.26 -1.65 19.89
N LEU A 17 9.24 -0.80 19.73
CA LEU A 17 8.12 -0.69 20.68
C LEU A 17 7.34 -2.01 20.82
N GLY A 18 7.06 -2.71 19.71
CA GLY A 18 6.39 -4.01 19.73
C GLY A 18 7.22 -5.11 20.42
N VAL A 19 8.54 -5.11 20.19
CA VAL A 19 9.47 -6.03 20.87
C VAL A 19 9.56 -5.71 22.36
N LEU A 20 9.70 -4.43 22.73
CA LEU A 20 9.75 -3.99 24.13
C LEU A 20 8.45 -4.31 24.88
N ALA A 21 7.29 -4.16 24.24
CA ALA A 21 6.00 -4.55 24.82
C ALA A 21 5.95 -6.07 25.08
N SER A 22 6.41 -6.88 24.13
CA SER A 22 6.45 -8.35 24.26
C SER A 22 7.42 -8.80 25.36
N ILE A 23 8.60 -8.18 25.45
CA ILE A 23 9.55 -8.39 26.53
C ILE A 23 8.94 -7.95 27.87
N GLY A 24 8.21 -6.83 27.88
CA GLY A 24 7.48 -6.33 29.04
C GLY A 24 6.45 -7.33 29.57
N VAL A 25 5.73 -8.03 28.68
CA VAL A 25 4.80 -9.12 29.06
C VAL A 25 5.55 -10.30 29.66
N LEU A 26 6.61 -10.78 29.01
CA LEU A 26 7.43 -11.89 29.54
C LEU A 26 8.08 -11.53 30.88
N TRP A 27 8.51 -10.28 31.04
CA TRP A 27 9.06 -9.77 32.28
C TRP A 27 8.00 -9.64 33.36
N TYR A 28 6.80 -9.15 33.02
CA TYR A 28 5.67 -9.05 33.93
C TYR A 28 5.22 -10.43 34.40
N GLU A 29 5.03 -11.41 33.51
CA GLU A 29 4.67 -12.78 33.91
C GLU A 29 5.77 -13.47 34.73
N ARG A 30 7.05 -13.19 34.47
CA ARG A 30 8.15 -13.75 35.27
C ARG A 30 8.42 -13.03 36.60
N ARG A 31 8.12 -11.74 36.72
CA ARG A 31 8.50 -10.91 37.89
C ARG A 31 7.33 -10.37 38.71
N VAL A 32 6.12 -10.27 38.19
CA VAL A 32 4.97 -9.84 38.97
C VAL A 32 4.46 -11.00 39.82
N PRO A 33 4.33 -10.77 41.13
CA PRO A 33 5.26 -11.39 42.07
C PRO A 33 4.81 -12.76 42.52
N ARG A 34 5.81 -13.64 42.72
CA ARG A 34 5.71 -14.85 43.52
C ARG A 34 5.28 -14.50 44.96
N ARG A 35 4.00 -14.26 45.24
CA ARG A 35 3.50 -13.84 46.57
C ARG A 35 2.96 -15.03 47.33
N LYS A 36 3.28 -15.07 48.63
CA LYS A 36 2.62 -15.93 49.62
C LYS A 36 1.29 -15.27 49.98
N ARG A 37 0.19 -16.00 49.88
CA ARG A 37 -1.14 -15.45 50.13
C ARG A 37 -2.04 -16.50 50.75
N ILE A 38 -2.60 -16.19 51.91
CA ILE A 38 -3.65 -17.02 52.51
C ILE A 38 -4.99 -16.37 52.19
N GLY A 39 -5.78 -17.05 51.38
CA GLY A 39 -7.17 -16.72 51.15
C GLY A 39 -8.07 -17.44 52.14
N TYR A 40 -9.14 -16.79 52.58
CA TYR A 40 -10.20 -17.49 53.29
C TYR A 40 -11.58 -17.06 52.81
N ARG A 41 -12.53 -18.00 52.88
CA ARG A 41 -13.93 -17.76 52.50
C ARG A 41 -14.90 -18.60 53.30
N VAL A 42 -16.04 -18.01 53.61
CA VAL A 42 -17.18 -18.68 54.23
C VAL A 42 -17.96 -19.39 53.11
N GLN A 43 -17.90 -20.72 53.06
CA GLN A 43 -18.61 -21.54 52.07
C GLN A 43 -20.06 -21.80 52.48
N MET A 44 -20.34 -21.80 53.78
CA MET A 44 -21.65 -22.02 54.36
C MET A 44 -21.74 -21.26 55.67
N ASP A 45 -22.86 -20.60 55.92
CA ASP A 45 -23.27 -20.03 57.22
C ASP A 45 -24.78 -20.24 57.29
N THR A 46 -25.23 -21.18 58.13
CA THR A 46 -26.62 -21.67 58.10
C THR A 46 -27.09 -21.98 59.51
N PRO A 47 -28.33 -21.63 59.89
CA PRO A 47 -28.83 -21.93 61.22
C PRO A 47 -29.16 -23.43 61.34
N ILE A 48 -28.92 -23.99 62.51
CA ILE A 48 -29.25 -25.36 62.93
C ILE A 48 -30.42 -25.24 63.92
N GLY A 49 -31.61 -24.88 63.44
CA GLY A 49 -32.78 -24.66 64.31
C GLY A 49 -33.90 -23.85 63.65
N SER A 50 -35.03 -23.73 64.35
CA SER A 50 -36.13 -22.83 63.96
C SER A 50 -35.79 -21.41 64.37
N ASP A 51 -35.20 -20.65 63.46
CA ASP A 51 -34.86 -19.25 63.67
C ASP A 51 -36.14 -18.40 63.59
N VAL A 52 -36.81 -18.15 64.73
CA VAL A 52 -38.06 -17.37 64.80
C VAL A 52 -37.80 -15.86 64.94
N SER A 53 -36.54 -15.44 64.93
CA SER A 53 -36.14 -14.04 65.24
C SER A 53 -36.50 -13.03 64.13
N GLN A 54 -36.59 -13.43 62.86
CA GLN A 54 -36.92 -12.47 61.78
C GLN A 54 -37.80 -13.09 60.71
N GLY A 55 -38.91 -12.42 60.37
CA GLY A 55 -39.93 -12.80 59.38
C GLY A 55 -39.45 -12.90 57.94
N ARG A 56 -38.46 -13.76 57.66
CA ARG A 56 -38.08 -14.23 56.33
C ARG A 56 -38.51 -15.69 56.18
N ALA A 57 -39.38 -15.93 55.22
CA ALA A 57 -40.01 -17.22 54.93
C ALA A 57 -38.99 -18.28 54.47
N ASN A 58 -38.35 -18.96 55.41
CA ASN A 58 -37.72 -20.27 55.22
C ASN A 58 -37.63 -20.99 56.58
N VAL A 59 -38.78 -21.40 57.10
CA VAL A 59 -38.87 -22.23 58.31
C VAL A 59 -38.33 -23.62 57.96
N ARG A 60 -37.15 -23.99 58.45
CA ARG A 60 -36.67 -25.37 58.45
C ARG A 60 -36.95 -25.99 59.83
N LEU A 61 -37.60 -27.15 59.83
CA LEU A 61 -37.93 -27.91 61.03
C LEU A 61 -36.63 -28.51 61.62
N GLY A 62 -36.07 -27.89 62.65
CA GLY A 62 -34.98 -28.47 63.44
C GLY A 62 -35.55 -29.20 64.65
N LEU A 63 -35.41 -30.53 64.71
CA LEU A 63 -35.79 -31.34 65.88
C LEU A 63 -34.69 -31.29 66.96
N PHE A 64 -34.39 -30.09 67.48
CA PHE A 64 -33.39 -29.86 68.53
C PHE A 64 -34.05 -29.50 69.89
N SER A 65 -35.24 -30.02 70.14
CA SER A 65 -36.07 -29.69 71.30
C SER A 65 -35.53 -30.14 72.66
N GLU A 66 -34.41 -30.86 72.71
CA GLU A 66 -33.83 -31.41 73.96
C GLU A 66 -32.59 -30.67 74.47
N THR A 67 -32.11 -29.64 73.76
CA THR A 67 -30.94 -28.83 74.18
C THR A 67 -31.25 -27.32 74.10
N PRO A 68 -31.72 -26.68 75.20
CA PRO A 68 -32.08 -25.26 75.22
C PRO A 68 -30.97 -24.30 74.79
N GLU A 69 -29.70 -24.70 74.91
CA GLU A 69 -28.54 -23.88 74.52
C GLU A 69 -28.24 -23.88 73.01
N MET A 70 -29.05 -24.55 72.17
CA MET A 70 -28.82 -24.67 70.72
C MET A 70 -29.94 -24.08 69.85
N SER A 71 -30.87 -23.32 70.43
CA SER A 71 -31.96 -22.66 69.68
C SER A 71 -31.46 -21.69 68.58
N ASP A 72 -30.28 -21.13 68.80
CA ASP A 72 -29.57 -20.11 68.04
C ASP A 72 -28.25 -20.68 67.47
N ALA A 73 -28.17 -22.00 67.31
CA ALA A 73 -27.00 -22.65 66.76
C ALA A 73 -26.83 -22.33 65.27
N THR A 74 -25.62 -22.01 64.84
CA THR A 74 -25.26 -21.84 63.42
C THR A 74 -24.09 -22.74 63.06
N LEU A 75 -24.12 -23.26 61.83
CA LEU A 75 -23.05 -24.05 61.23
C LEU A 75 -22.33 -23.21 60.19
N VAL A 76 -21.02 -23.03 60.38
CA VAL A 76 -20.18 -22.31 59.43
C VAL A 76 -19.14 -23.26 58.83
N LEU A 77 -19.02 -23.26 57.51
CA LEU A 77 -17.91 -23.92 56.80
C LEU A 77 -16.94 -22.87 56.28
N LEU A 78 -15.81 -22.68 56.96
CA LEU A 78 -14.77 -21.73 56.59
C LEU A 78 -13.64 -22.45 55.85
N ARG A 79 -13.42 -22.13 54.57
CA ARG A 79 -12.26 -22.65 53.81
C ARG A 79 -11.10 -21.67 53.92
N VAL A 80 -9.92 -22.18 54.24
CA VAL A 80 -8.65 -21.46 54.26
C VAL A 80 -7.71 -22.12 53.25
N GLU A 81 -7.13 -21.33 52.34
CA GLU A 81 -6.38 -21.84 51.19
C GLU A 81 -5.15 -20.98 50.87
N ASN A 82 -4.14 -21.59 50.25
CA ASN A 82 -3.02 -20.86 49.66
C ASN A 82 -3.35 -20.46 48.22
N ASP A 83 -3.88 -19.25 48.06
CA ASP A 83 -4.16 -18.60 46.76
C ASP A 83 -2.91 -17.92 46.15
N GLY A 84 -1.77 -18.04 46.83
CA GLY A 84 -0.50 -17.52 46.37
C GLY A 84 0.16 -18.41 45.31
N SER A 85 1.24 -17.90 44.72
CA SER A 85 2.06 -18.65 43.76
C SER A 85 3.28 -19.33 44.41
N GLN A 86 3.50 -19.12 45.72
CA GLN A 86 4.53 -19.77 46.52
C GLN A 86 3.91 -20.67 47.61
N SER A 87 4.62 -21.72 48.01
CA SER A 87 4.31 -22.48 49.22
C SER A 87 4.49 -21.63 50.48
N ILE A 88 3.68 -21.90 51.49
CA ILE A 88 3.75 -21.30 52.82
C ILE A 88 4.32 -22.36 53.76
N VAL A 89 5.36 -22.01 54.50
CA VAL A 89 5.97 -22.89 55.51
C VAL A 89 5.77 -22.31 56.92
N ASP A 90 6.06 -23.11 57.95
CA ASP A 90 5.88 -22.69 59.36
C ASP A 90 6.56 -21.36 59.70
N SER A 91 7.77 -21.15 59.19
CA SER A 91 8.56 -19.95 59.44
C SER A 91 8.04 -18.69 58.75
N ASP A 92 7.01 -18.80 57.89
CA ASP A 92 6.39 -17.66 57.21
C ASP A 92 5.35 -16.95 58.06
N TYR A 93 4.78 -17.61 59.06
CA TYR A 93 3.86 -16.98 60.00
C TYR A 93 4.62 -15.99 60.89
N THR A 94 4.25 -14.71 60.86
CA THR A 94 4.99 -13.66 61.56
C THR A 94 4.60 -13.49 63.03
N GLY A 95 3.51 -14.13 63.47
CA GLY A 95 3.08 -14.13 64.87
C GLY A 95 4.13 -14.74 65.78
N ARG A 96 4.35 -14.15 66.96
CA ARG A 96 5.25 -14.72 67.99
C ARG A 96 4.60 -15.82 68.82
N GLU A 97 3.28 -15.99 68.71
CA GLU A 97 2.54 -17.03 69.39
C GLU A 97 2.71 -18.39 68.70
N MET A 98 2.36 -19.46 69.42
CA MET A 98 2.35 -20.84 68.90
C MET A 98 1.38 -21.03 67.73
N HIS A 99 0.37 -20.15 67.61
CA HIS A 99 -0.63 -20.19 66.56
C HIS A 99 -0.26 -19.22 65.42
N GLY A 100 -0.65 -19.55 64.18
CA GLY A 100 -0.33 -18.77 62.99
C GLY A 100 -1.39 -17.74 62.62
N LEU A 101 -2.66 -18.13 62.72
CA LEU A 101 -3.82 -17.29 62.35
C LEU A 101 -4.87 -17.34 63.47
N THR A 102 -5.71 -16.31 63.57
CA THR A 102 -6.87 -16.29 64.45
C THR A 102 -8.12 -16.04 63.63
N ALA A 103 -9.08 -16.98 63.68
CA ALA A 103 -10.40 -16.81 63.13
C ALA A 103 -11.35 -16.29 64.22
N GLU A 104 -11.96 -15.13 63.98
CA GLU A 104 -12.91 -14.46 64.86
C GLU A 104 -14.30 -14.52 64.25
N PHE A 105 -15.27 -14.97 65.06
CA PHE A 105 -16.69 -15.05 64.72
C PHE A 105 -17.44 -13.99 65.54
N THR A 106 -17.53 -12.77 65.00
CA THR A 106 -18.04 -11.61 65.74
C THR A 106 -19.46 -11.84 66.25
N GLY A 107 -19.69 -11.66 67.55
CA GLY A 107 -21.01 -11.85 68.18
C GLY A 107 -21.46 -13.30 68.35
N ARG A 108 -20.61 -14.28 68.03
CA ARG A 108 -20.92 -15.72 68.16
C ARG A 108 -19.91 -16.42 69.06
N THR A 109 -20.34 -17.48 69.74
CA THR A 109 -19.51 -18.33 70.60
C THR A 109 -19.26 -19.66 69.93
N VAL A 110 -18.00 -20.09 69.88
CA VAL A 110 -17.59 -21.36 69.29
C VAL A 110 -17.87 -22.50 70.26
N ARG A 111 -18.72 -23.44 69.86
CA ARG A 111 -19.04 -24.67 70.61
C ARG A 111 -18.24 -25.87 70.17
N GLY A 112 -17.87 -25.94 68.89
CA GLY A 112 -17.06 -27.01 68.35
C GLY A 112 -16.50 -26.67 66.99
N VAL A 113 -15.42 -27.36 66.63
CA VAL A 113 -14.81 -27.25 65.29
C VAL A 113 -14.36 -28.62 64.82
N ALA A 114 -14.68 -28.96 63.58
CA ALA A 114 -14.13 -30.10 62.87
C ALA A 114 -13.31 -29.58 61.68
N VAL A 115 -12.09 -30.10 61.53
CA VAL A 115 -11.22 -29.75 60.40
C VAL A 115 -11.33 -30.82 59.33
N THR A 116 -11.48 -30.40 58.07
CA THR A 116 -11.55 -31.29 56.91
C THR A 116 -10.52 -30.85 55.87
N GLN A 117 -10.03 -31.81 55.09
CA GLN A 117 -8.97 -31.61 54.10
C GLN A 117 -9.33 -32.33 52.79
N PRO A 118 -8.89 -31.82 51.62
CA PRO A 118 -9.13 -32.45 50.33
C PRO A 118 -8.33 -33.76 50.18
N PRO A 119 -8.79 -34.75 49.40
CA PRO A 119 -8.03 -35.97 49.15
C PRO A 119 -6.57 -35.67 48.74
N GLY A 120 -5.60 -36.27 49.43
CA GLY A 120 -4.16 -36.09 49.16
C GLY A 120 -3.42 -35.09 50.08
N ALA A 121 -4.10 -34.34 50.94
CA ALA A 121 -3.47 -33.37 51.86
C ALA A 121 -3.48 -33.85 53.32
N ALA A 122 -3.40 -35.16 53.56
CA ALA A 122 -3.57 -35.75 54.90
C ALA A 122 -2.53 -35.23 55.92
N HIS A 123 -1.34 -34.86 55.44
CA HIS A 123 -0.26 -34.26 56.23
C HIS A 123 -0.68 -32.97 56.95
N LEU A 124 -1.68 -32.24 56.43
CA LEU A 124 -2.18 -31.02 57.06
C LEU A 124 -2.82 -31.30 58.43
N MET A 125 -3.39 -32.50 58.63
CA MET A 125 -4.13 -32.84 59.85
C MET A 125 -3.25 -32.92 61.09
N GLU A 126 -1.97 -33.26 60.93
CA GLU A 126 -1.00 -33.37 62.03
C GLU A 126 -0.76 -32.03 62.73
N HIS A 127 -1.04 -30.92 62.04
CA HIS A 127 -0.90 -29.57 62.59
C HIS A 127 -2.07 -29.16 63.49
N PHE A 128 -3.24 -29.78 63.40
CA PHE A 128 -4.46 -29.37 64.14
C PHE A 128 -4.54 -30.02 65.52
N THR A 129 -3.55 -29.76 66.37
CA THR A 129 -3.48 -30.27 67.75
C THR A 129 -3.37 -29.14 68.77
N ALA A 130 -3.74 -29.42 70.02
CA ALA A 130 -3.55 -28.46 71.12
C ALA A 130 -2.07 -28.12 71.35
N ALA A 131 -1.17 -29.09 71.13
CA ALA A 131 0.28 -28.90 71.22
C ALA A 131 0.81 -27.97 70.12
N ALA A 132 0.23 -28.00 68.93
CA ALA A 132 0.54 -27.10 67.82
C ALA A 132 -0.13 -25.71 67.93
N GLY A 133 -0.81 -25.42 69.06
CA GLY A 133 -1.37 -24.11 69.35
C GLY A 133 -2.85 -23.94 68.98
N MET A 134 -3.53 -25.00 68.53
CA MET A 134 -4.97 -24.95 68.27
C MET A 134 -5.76 -24.80 69.57
N ARG A 135 -6.53 -23.72 69.70
CA ARG A 135 -7.37 -23.46 70.89
C ARG A 135 -8.66 -22.76 70.52
N LEU A 136 -9.72 -23.11 71.25
CA LEU A 136 -11.02 -22.46 71.18
C LEU A 136 -11.17 -21.54 72.40
N SER A 137 -11.60 -20.30 72.19
CA SER A 137 -11.80 -19.33 73.28
C SER A 137 -12.90 -18.34 72.90
N GLY A 138 -14.09 -18.50 73.46
CA GLY A 138 -15.23 -17.63 73.19
C GLY A 138 -15.57 -17.58 71.71
N SER A 139 -15.40 -16.42 71.07
CA SER A 139 -15.63 -16.17 69.64
C SER A 139 -14.43 -16.47 68.74
N LEU A 140 -13.31 -16.94 69.31
CA LEU A 140 -12.04 -17.09 68.61
C LEU A 140 -11.65 -18.56 68.44
N ILE A 141 -11.15 -18.88 67.25
CA ILE A 141 -10.39 -20.11 66.98
C ILE A 141 -8.96 -19.71 66.65
N ARG A 142 -8.02 -20.07 67.52
CA ARG A 142 -6.59 -19.96 67.24
C ARG A 142 -6.18 -21.11 66.36
N LEU A 143 -5.73 -20.80 65.14
CA LEU A 143 -5.31 -21.78 64.16
C LEU A 143 -3.78 -21.96 64.23
N PRO A 144 -3.30 -23.21 64.26
CA PRO A 144 -1.87 -23.51 64.26
C PRO A 144 -1.21 -22.99 62.98
N ARG A 145 0.13 -23.00 62.97
CA ARG A 145 0.89 -22.72 61.76
C ARG A 145 0.82 -23.96 60.86
N VAL A 146 0.16 -23.82 59.71
CA VAL A 146 -0.10 -24.93 58.78
C VAL A 146 0.66 -24.66 57.48
N PRO A 147 1.72 -25.42 57.16
CA PRO A 147 2.34 -25.35 55.85
C PRO A 147 1.30 -25.65 54.76
N LEU A 148 1.28 -24.83 53.70
CA LEU A 148 0.34 -25.00 52.58
C LEU A 148 1.08 -24.85 51.26
N ASN A 149 1.12 -25.90 50.46
CA ASN A 149 1.55 -25.82 49.08
C ASN A 149 0.57 -24.99 48.25
N ARG A 150 1.00 -24.58 47.04
CA ARG A 150 0.16 -23.81 46.13
C ARG A 150 -1.15 -24.55 45.84
N GLY A 151 -2.29 -23.90 46.13
CA GLY A 151 -3.62 -24.44 45.90
C GLY A 151 -4.14 -25.43 46.97
N GLU A 152 -3.33 -25.77 47.97
CA GLU A 152 -3.80 -26.55 49.11
C GLU A 152 -4.73 -25.73 50.00
N HIS A 153 -5.66 -26.43 50.64
CA HIS A 153 -6.66 -25.82 51.50
C HIS A 153 -7.11 -26.79 52.58
N PHE A 154 -7.64 -26.25 53.66
CA PHE A 154 -8.41 -26.98 54.66
C PHE A 154 -9.72 -26.25 54.92
N LYS A 155 -10.69 -26.93 55.53
CA LYS A 155 -11.95 -26.31 55.93
C LYS A 155 -12.22 -26.55 57.40
N LEU A 156 -12.75 -25.53 58.06
CA LEU A 156 -13.24 -25.57 59.43
C LEU A 156 -14.76 -25.62 59.37
N LEU A 157 -15.34 -26.74 59.80
CA LEU A 157 -16.77 -26.84 60.07
C LEU A 157 -16.96 -26.46 61.54
N VAL A 158 -17.52 -25.28 61.78
CA VAL A 158 -17.61 -24.65 63.09
C VAL A 158 -19.06 -24.62 63.54
N LEU A 159 -19.32 -25.18 64.71
CA LEU A 159 -20.60 -25.07 65.42
C LEU A 159 -20.53 -23.84 66.34
N LEU A 160 -21.46 -22.92 66.15
CA LEU A 160 -21.51 -21.64 66.83
C LEU A 160 -22.89 -21.47 67.51
N THR A 161 -22.96 -20.68 68.59
CA THR A 161 -24.21 -20.20 69.21
C THR A 161 -24.12 -18.68 69.41
N GLY A 162 -25.24 -17.96 69.49
CA GLY A 162 -25.27 -16.51 69.64
C GLY A 162 -25.86 -15.78 68.44
N ALA A 163 -25.20 -14.72 67.95
CA ALA A 163 -25.74 -13.83 66.92
C ALA A 163 -26.11 -14.52 65.58
N ASP A 164 -27.09 -13.94 64.89
CA ASP A 164 -27.69 -14.43 63.64
C ASP A 164 -26.68 -14.69 62.50
N VAL A 165 -27.12 -15.49 61.53
CA VAL A 165 -26.47 -15.77 60.24
C VAL A 165 -26.02 -14.47 59.55
N GLY A 166 -24.84 -14.45 58.94
CA GLY A 166 -24.27 -13.27 58.27
C GLY A 166 -23.42 -12.35 59.16
N SER A 167 -23.26 -12.67 60.45
CA SER A 167 -22.31 -11.98 61.33
C SER A 167 -20.87 -12.04 60.78
N PRO A 168 -20.07 -10.98 60.89
CA PRO A 168 -18.73 -10.94 60.29
C PRO A 168 -17.81 -12.04 60.81
N ILE A 169 -17.12 -12.72 59.89
CA ILE A 169 -16.05 -13.67 60.20
C ILE A 169 -14.75 -13.11 59.64
N ARG A 170 -13.75 -12.95 60.49
CA ARG A 170 -12.45 -12.40 60.12
C ARG A 170 -11.34 -13.36 60.50
N ILE A 171 -10.43 -13.63 59.56
CA ILE A 171 -9.15 -14.25 59.89
C ILE A 171 -8.09 -13.17 59.91
N THR A 172 -7.38 -13.09 61.02
CA THR A 172 -6.24 -12.20 61.24
C THR A 172 -4.98 -13.00 61.48
N GLY A 173 -3.83 -12.40 61.17
CA GLY A 173 -2.52 -13.04 61.23
C GLY A 173 -1.61 -12.46 60.16
N GLY A 174 -0.30 -12.63 60.34
CA GLY A 174 0.70 -12.08 59.42
C GLY A 174 1.48 -13.18 58.70
N ILE A 175 1.77 -12.94 57.43
CA ILE A 175 2.60 -13.80 56.58
C ILE A 175 3.78 -12.97 56.07
N ARG A 176 5.00 -13.46 56.25
CA ARG A 176 6.22 -12.79 55.80
C ARG A 176 6.16 -12.64 54.28
N ASP A 177 6.36 -11.42 53.80
CA ASP A 177 6.28 -11.05 52.38
C ASP A 177 4.96 -11.47 51.71
N GLY A 178 3.88 -11.53 52.50
CA GLY A 178 2.57 -12.01 52.09
C GLY A 178 1.41 -11.32 52.81
N GLU A 179 0.19 -11.77 52.53
CA GLU A 179 -1.02 -11.22 53.13
C GLU A 179 -2.07 -12.30 53.40
N VAL A 180 -2.96 -12.03 54.36
CA VAL A 180 -4.17 -12.81 54.62
C VAL A 180 -5.36 -12.00 54.12
N THR A 181 -6.15 -12.55 53.20
CA THR A 181 -7.24 -11.79 52.55
C THR A 181 -8.52 -12.60 52.42
N VAL A 182 -9.66 -11.90 52.44
CA VAL A 182 -10.95 -12.50 52.15
C VAL A 182 -11.02 -12.81 50.66
N ASN A 183 -11.16 -14.09 50.31
CA ASN A 183 -11.33 -14.52 48.92
C ASN A 183 -12.81 -14.41 48.54
N ARG A 184 -13.17 -13.46 47.65
CA ARG A 184 -14.53 -13.35 47.09
C ARG A 184 -14.64 -14.33 45.92
N ALA A 185 -15.42 -15.41 46.08
CA ALA A 185 -15.70 -16.29 44.96
C ALA A 185 -16.65 -15.61 43.96
N ALA A 186 -16.30 -15.72 42.68
CA ALA A 186 -17.22 -15.56 41.56
C ALA A 186 -18.32 -16.64 41.65
N ARG A 187 -19.56 -16.31 41.24
CA ARG A 187 -20.71 -17.24 41.29
C ARG A 187 -20.47 -18.43 40.36
N PRO A 188 -21.20 -19.57 40.49
CA PRO A 188 -21.07 -20.72 39.60
C PRO A 188 -21.18 -20.38 38.09
N ASP A 189 -21.85 -19.26 37.75
CA ASP A 189 -22.05 -18.78 36.38
C ASP A 189 -21.01 -17.76 35.90
N ASP A 190 -20.07 -17.32 36.75
CA ASP A 190 -19.07 -16.35 36.37
C ASP A 190 -17.94 -17.03 35.59
N LYS A 191 -17.96 -16.87 34.26
CA LYS A 191 -16.83 -17.23 33.41
C LYS A 191 -15.62 -16.36 33.80
N PRO A 192 -14.48 -16.96 34.20
CA PRO A 192 -13.29 -16.18 34.49
C PRO A 192 -12.89 -15.40 33.23
N PRO A 193 -12.50 -14.12 33.35
CA PRO A 193 -12.04 -13.37 32.19
C PRO A 193 -10.79 -14.06 31.64
N LEU A 194 -10.86 -14.52 30.39
CA LEU A 194 -9.75 -15.19 29.68
C LEU A 194 -8.46 -14.34 29.65
N PHE A 195 -8.58 -13.03 29.82
CA PHE A 195 -7.47 -12.09 29.88
C PHE A 195 -7.69 -11.06 31.00
N GLY A 196 -6.67 -10.87 31.84
CA GLY A 196 -6.65 -9.81 32.86
C GLY A 196 -6.73 -8.41 32.24
N ARG A 197 -7.06 -7.39 33.03
CA ARG A 197 -7.19 -5.99 32.55
C ARG A 197 -5.93 -5.49 31.84
N ALA A 198 -4.76 -5.81 32.36
CA ALA A 198 -3.47 -5.47 31.74
C ALA A 198 -3.27 -6.19 30.40
N ALA A 199 -3.58 -7.49 30.33
CA ALA A 199 -3.49 -8.25 29.09
C ALA A 199 -4.43 -7.70 28.01
N ARG A 200 -5.68 -7.34 28.37
CA ARG A 200 -6.60 -6.68 27.43
C ARG A 200 -6.08 -5.35 26.91
N LEU A 201 -5.55 -4.50 27.79
CA LEU A 201 -5.02 -3.20 27.41
C LEU A 201 -3.86 -3.36 26.42
N ILE A 202 -2.96 -4.30 26.69
CA ILE A 202 -1.82 -4.61 25.82
C ILE A 202 -2.28 -5.16 24.48
N THR A 203 -3.21 -6.13 24.44
CA THR A 203 -3.73 -6.68 23.18
C THR A 203 -4.39 -5.59 22.33
N VAL A 204 -5.19 -4.72 22.95
CA VAL A 204 -5.83 -3.60 22.24
C VAL A 204 -4.80 -2.63 21.67
N THR A 205 -3.79 -2.24 22.46
CA THR A 205 -2.71 -1.35 21.97
C THR A 205 -1.97 -2.00 20.79
N LEU A 206 -1.66 -3.30 20.86
CA LEU A 206 -0.95 -4.02 19.82
C LEU A 206 -1.79 -4.12 18.53
N THR A 207 -3.09 -4.41 18.63
CA THR A 207 -4.01 -4.41 17.49
C THR A 207 -4.13 -3.03 16.86
N VAL A 208 -4.21 -1.95 17.66
CA VAL A 208 -4.25 -0.57 17.15
C VAL A 208 -2.95 -0.23 16.42
N CYS A 209 -1.79 -0.60 16.95
CA CYS A 209 -0.51 -0.39 16.27
C CYS A 209 -0.42 -1.15 14.94
N VAL A 210 -0.87 -2.42 14.89
CA VAL A 210 -0.87 -3.22 13.65
C VAL A 210 -1.84 -2.64 12.61
N MET A 211 -3.03 -2.22 13.03
CA MET A 211 -4.01 -1.59 12.13
C MET A 211 -3.54 -0.23 11.62
N ALA A 212 -2.88 0.57 12.46
CA ALA A 212 -2.26 1.82 12.03
C ALA A 212 -1.13 1.58 11.01
N LEU A 213 -0.32 0.54 11.21
CA LEU A 213 0.74 0.16 10.27
C LEU A 213 0.16 -0.30 8.92
N ALA A 214 -0.87 -1.14 8.94
CA ALA A 214 -1.57 -1.59 7.74
C ALA A 214 -2.25 -0.43 7.00
N ALA A 215 -2.82 0.53 7.73
CA ALA A 215 -3.42 1.72 7.14
C ALA A 215 -2.36 2.64 6.48
N ILE A 216 -1.19 2.82 7.09
CA ILE A 216 -0.11 3.60 6.48
C ILE A 216 0.35 2.97 5.15
N ILE A 217 0.51 1.64 5.11
CA ILE A 217 0.93 0.91 3.90
C ILE A 217 -0.14 0.93 2.81
N LEU A 218 -1.43 0.85 3.18
CA LEU A 218 -2.53 0.78 2.20
C LEU A 218 -3.02 2.15 1.72
N VAL A 219 -2.76 3.24 2.47
CA VAL A 219 -3.29 4.58 2.16
C VAL A 219 -2.22 5.49 1.55
N ARG A 220 -0.93 5.22 1.75
CA ARG A 220 0.16 5.96 1.11
C ARG A 220 0.83 5.09 0.05
N ASP A 221 0.36 5.23 -1.19
CA ASP A 221 1.20 5.05 -2.39
C ASP A 221 2.25 6.19 -2.43
N ASP A 222 3.08 6.29 -1.38
CA ASP A 222 4.22 7.21 -1.33
C ASP A 222 5.40 6.52 -2.03
N THR A 223 5.26 6.19 -3.31
CA THR A 223 6.43 6.32 -4.18
C THR A 223 6.77 7.81 -4.13
N PRO A 224 7.94 8.24 -3.63
CA PRO A 224 8.32 9.64 -3.67
C PRO A 224 8.08 10.14 -5.10
N PRO A 225 7.44 11.31 -5.28
CA PRO A 225 7.29 11.87 -6.62
C PRO A 225 8.66 11.81 -7.29
N PRO A 226 8.76 11.34 -8.54
CA PRO A 226 10.04 11.27 -9.22
C PRO A 226 10.73 12.64 -9.09
N LEU A 227 12.06 12.63 -8.97
CA LEU A 227 12.93 13.81 -8.71
C LEU A 227 12.67 15.03 -9.63
N ASP A 228 11.84 14.90 -10.65
CA ASP A 228 11.52 15.89 -11.67
C ASP A 228 10.06 16.40 -11.60
N CYS A 229 9.32 16.27 -10.49
CA CYS A 229 8.00 16.88 -10.36
C CYS A 229 8.05 18.41 -10.19
N ALA A 230 7.30 19.13 -11.02
CA ALA A 230 7.06 20.56 -10.90
C ALA A 230 5.58 20.88 -11.08
N ARG A 231 5.15 22.02 -10.55
CA ARG A 231 3.78 22.54 -10.65
C ARG A 231 3.68 23.61 -11.72
N GLY A 232 2.47 23.85 -12.19
CA GLY A 232 2.17 24.92 -13.15
C GLY A 232 1.46 24.41 -14.40
N GLU A 233 1.46 25.24 -15.44
CA GLU A 233 0.84 24.95 -16.73
C GLU A 233 1.91 24.88 -17.83
N LEU A 234 1.78 23.87 -18.68
CA LEU A 234 2.65 23.64 -19.84
C LEU A 234 1.78 23.26 -21.03
N ARG A 235 2.04 23.91 -22.16
CA ARG A 235 1.51 23.49 -23.46
C ARG A 235 2.58 22.73 -24.23
N VAL A 236 2.17 21.68 -24.93
CA VAL A 236 3.03 20.92 -25.83
C VAL A 236 2.38 20.86 -27.21
N THR A 237 3.09 21.37 -28.21
CA THR A 237 2.63 21.54 -29.60
C THR A 237 3.57 20.84 -30.58
N GLY A 238 3.27 20.90 -31.88
CA GLY A 238 4.17 20.45 -32.94
C GLY A 238 3.85 19.07 -33.50
N SER A 239 4.80 18.14 -33.40
CA SER A 239 4.73 16.80 -34.02
C SER A 239 3.39 16.09 -33.77
N THR A 240 2.69 15.77 -34.86
CA THR A 240 1.52 14.89 -34.80
C THR A 240 1.91 13.42 -34.78
N ALA A 241 3.09 13.08 -35.28
CA ALA A 241 3.60 11.71 -35.31
C ALA A 241 3.93 11.23 -33.89
N PHE A 242 4.52 12.11 -33.07
CA PHE A 242 4.85 11.84 -31.68
C PHE A 242 3.69 12.13 -30.70
N ALA A 243 2.54 12.58 -31.21
CA ALA A 243 1.37 12.92 -30.40
C ALA A 243 0.88 11.79 -29.47
N PRO A 244 0.82 10.50 -29.89
CA PRO A 244 0.39 9.41 -29.01
C PRO A 244 1.33 9.27 -27.80
N VAL A 245 2.63 9.37 -28.04
CA VAL A 245 3.67 9.26 -27.02
C VAL A 245 3.54 10.39 -26.01
N VAL A 246 3.49 11.64 -26.48
CA VAL A 246 3.47 12.79 -25.59
C VAL A 246 2.17 12.93 -24.82
N ARG A 247 1.02 12.48 -25.37
CA ARG A 247 -0.25 12.41 -24.64
C ARG A 247 -0.17 11.43 -23.47
N GLU A 248 0.39 10.25 -23.68
CA GLU A 248 0.57 9.27 -22.60
C GLU A 248 1.57 9.76 -21.55
N LEU A 249 2.67 10.37 -21.98
CA LEU A 249 3.66 10.98 -21.09
C LEU A 249 3.06 12.11 -20.25
N ALA A 250 2.29 13.02 -20.87
CA ALA A 250 1.60 14.10 -20.18
C ALA A 250 0.58 13.56 -19.16
N ALA A 251 -0.23 12.57 -19.55
CA ALA A 251 -1.20 11.95 -18.65
C ALA A 251 -0.51 11.24 -17.47
N THR A 252 0.57 10.52 -17.72
CA THR A 252 1.34 9.82 -16.68
C THR A 252 2.02 10.82 -15.75
N TYR A 253 2.65 11.86 -16.28
CA TYR A 253 3.26 12.93 -15.51
C TYR A 253 2.23 13.64 -14.61
N MET A 254 1.06 14.01 -15.15
CA MET A 254 0.00 14.66 -14.38
C MET A 254 -0.58 13.76 -13.28
N LYS A 255 -0.56 12.44 -13.47
CA LYS A 255 -0.96 11.47 -12.44
C LYS A 255 0.09 11.35 -11.33
N GLU A 256 1.37 11.41 -11.67
CA GLU A 256 2.49 11.25 -10.73
C GLU A 256 2.85 12.57 -10.01
N CYS A 257 2.62 13.72 -10.63
CA CYS A 257 3.03 15.04 -10.14
C CYS A 257 1.80 15.94 -9.89
N GLU A 258 1.30 15.95 -8.66
CA GLU A 258 0.17 16.79 -8.25
C GLU A 258 0.42 18.29 -8.50
N GLY A 259 -0.58 18.95 -9.09
CA GLY A 259 -0.52 20.38 -9.40
C GLY A 259 0.19 20.73 -10.71
N SER A 260 0.51 19.74 -11.53
CA SER A 260 0.90 19.94 -12.93
C SER A 260 -0.30 19.89 -13.86
N ARG A 261 -0.31 20.74 -14.89
CA ARG A 261 -1.30 20.74 -15.97
C ARG A 261 -0.55 20.80 -17.30
N ILE A 262 -0.64 19.74 -18.09
CA ILE A 262 0.00 19.64 -19.40
C ILE A 262 -1.09 19.51 -20.46
N GLU A 263 -1.20 20.51 -21.33
CA GLU A 263 -2.08 20.50 -22.49
C GLU A 263 -1.31 20.10 -23.75
N VAL A 264 -1.83 19.16 -24.52
CA VAL A 264 -1.18 18.64 -25.72
C VAL A 264 -2.04 18.95 -26.94
N ASP A 265 -1.54 19.84 -27.81
CA ASP A 265 -2.23 20.33 -29.01
C ASP A 265 -1.33 20.25 -30.26
N PRO A 266 -1.15 19.05 -30.84
CA PRO A 266 -0.23 18.84 -31.94
C PRO A 266 -0.89 19.16 -33.29
N HIS A 267 -0.26 20.01 -34.09
CA HIS A 267 -0.78 20.43 -35.39
C HIS A 267 0.34 20.67 -36.44
N GLY A 268 1.43 19.92 -36.34
CA GLY A 268 2.54 19.88 -37.29
C GLY A 268 3.81 20.53 -36.74
N SER A 269 4.95 19.88 -36.97
CA SER A 269 6.26 20.28 -36.45
C SER A 269 6.62 21.72 -36.81
N ASN A 270 6.50 22.11 -38.09
CA ASN A 270 6.85 23.46 -38.53
C ASN A 270 5.87 24.52 -37.98
N SER A 271 4.61 24.15 -37.73
CA SER A 271 3.66 25.06 -37.07
C SER A 271 4.03 25.29 -35.60
N GLY A 272 4.30 24.21 -34.87
CA GLY A 272 4.71 24.28 -33.46
C GLY A 272 6.02 25.05 -33.26
N ILE A 273 7.00 24.92 -34.16
CA ILE A 273 8.24 25.70 -34.12
C ILE A 273 7.96 27.20 -34.28
N ARG A 274 7.12 27.59 -35.23
CA ARG A 274 6.75 28.99 -35.45
C ARG A 274 5.97 29.55 -34.26
N GLU A 275 5.01 28.79 -33.74
CA GLU A 275 4.24 29.15 -32.54
C GLU A 275 5.16 29.42 -31.36
N LEU A 276 6.10 28.51 -31.07
CA LEU A 276 7.07 28.68 -29.99
C LEU A 276 7.98 29.90 -30.19
N SER A 277 8.44 30.14 -31.42
CA SER A 277 9.27 31.29 -31.76
C SER A 277 8.49 32.60 -31.58
N ASP A 278 7.25 32.67 -32.06
CA ASP A 278 6.37 33.83 -31.95
C ASP A 278 6.00 34.13 -30.49
N GLU A 279 5.60 33.11 -29.72
CA GLU A 279 5.26 33.28 -28.31
C GLU A 279 6.47 33.69 -27.48
N GLY A 280 7.62 33.07 -27.71
CA GLY A 280 8.84 33.45 -27.01
C GLY A 280 9.34 34.85 -27.37
N ALA A 281 9.19 35.27 -28.63
CA ALA A 281 9.48 36.65 -29.04
C ALA A 281 8.58 37.66 -28.32
N ARG A 282 7.29 37.33 -28.11
CA ARG A 282 6.34 38.15 -27.34
C ARG A 282 6.66 38.18 -25.84
N ALA A 283 7.14 37.07 -25.28
CA ALA A 283 7.56 37.01 -23.88
C ALA A 283 8.76 37.93 -23.58
N GLY A 284 9.57 38.25 -24.59
CA GLY A 284 10.62 39.26 -24.53
C GLY A 284 11.69 38.93 -23.48
N LYS A 285 11.95 39.86 -22.54
CA LYS A 285 12.94 39.66 -21.46
C LYS A 285 12.45 38.76 -20.33
N SER A 286 11.19 38.34 -20.34
CA SER A 286 10.52 37.64 -19.24
C SER A 286 10.82 36.13 -19.16
N GLY A 287 11.50 35.57 -20.16
CA GLY A 287 11.96 34.17 -20.15
C GLY A 287 11.24 33.27 -21.15
N SER A 288 11.52 31.96 -21.04
CA SER A 288 10.89 30.90 -21.85
C SER A 288 9.39 30.81 -21.55
N PRO A 289 8.50 30.81 -22.57
CA PRO A 289 7.08 30.55 -22.36
C PRO A 289 6.88 29.12 -21.84
N GLY A 290 5.73 28.86 -21.20
CA GLY A 290 5.29 27.52 -20.82
C GLY A 290 4.84 26.70 -22.03
N LEU A 291 5.67 26.64 -23.08
CA LEU A 291 5.41 25.97 -24.35
C LEU A 291 6.64 25.18 -24.77
N VAL A 292 6.43 23.91 -25.12
CA VAL A 292 7.42 23.03 -25.75
C VAL A 292 6.90 22.63 -27.13
N ALA A 293 7.74 22.74 -28.16
CA ALA A 293 7.40 22.30 -29.51
C ALA A 293 8.15 21.01 -29.85
N LEU A 294 7.42 19.94 -30.18
CA LEU A 294 7.99 18.70 -30.69
C LEU A 294 8.14 18.74 -32.22
N SER A 295 9.17 18.09 -32.74
CA SER A 295 9.48 18.08 -34.17
C SER A 295 10.10 16.76 -34.61
N ASP A 296 9.56 16.19 -35.68
CA ASP A 296 10.00 14.92 -36.29
C ASP A 296 11.42 15.00 -36.89
N GLY A 297 12.04 16.17 -36.85
CA GLY A 297 13.34 16.47 -37.41
C GLY A 297 13.85 17.84 -36.96
N PRO A 298 15.01 18.28 -37.47
CA PRO A 298 15.61 19.54 -37.06
C PRO A 298 14.70 20.72 -37.44
N LYS A 299 14.65 21.73 -36.58
CA LYS A 299 13.92 22.98 -36.86
C LYS A 299 14.45 23.64 -38.14
N PRO A 300 13.58 24.32 -38.91
CA PRO A 300 14.01 25.12 -40.04
C PRO A 300 15.00 26.24 -39.63
N PRO A 301 15.80 26.76 -40.58
CA PRO A 301 16.59 27.97 -40.37
C PRO A 301 15.72 29.16 -39.94
N GLY A 302 16.32 30.15 -39.27
CA GLY A 302 15.62 31.37 -38.85
C GLY A 302 15.12 31.40 -37.41
N HIS A 303 15.36 30.33 -36.64
CA HIS A 303 14.98 30.24 -35.22
C HIS A 303 16.19 30.03 -34.28
N PRO A 304 17.21 30.91 -34.26
CA PRO A 304 18.44 30.74 -33.45
C PRO A 304 18.22 30.79 -31.92
N GLU A 305 17.10 31.35 -31.49
CA GLU A 305 16.70 31.51 -30.09
C GLU A 305 16.15 30.22 -29.46
N LEU A 306 15.70 29.28 -30.30
CA LEU A 306 15.23 27.98 -29.83
C LEU A 306 16.39 27.10 -29.37
N ARG A 307 16.14 26.30 -28.35
CA ARG A 307 17.07 25.31 -27.80
C ARG A 307 16.49 23.93 -28.02
N GLU A 308 17.33 23.02 -28.48
CA GLU A 308 16.93 21.67 -28.86
C GLU A 308 17.30 20.66 -27.78
N THR A 309 16.42 19.68 -27.59
CA THR A 309 16.67 18.47 -26.82
C THR A 309 16.33 17.29 -27.73
N ARG A 310 17.29 16.40 -27.97
CA ARG A 310 17.06 15.16 -28.74
C ARG A 310 16.31 14.18 -27.83
N VAL A 311 15.09 13.82 -28.20
CA VAL A 311 14.19 13.01 -27.37
C VAL A 311 14.29 11.53 -27.71
N ALA A 312 14.10 11.20 -28.98
CA ALA A 312 14.08 9.82 -29.45
C ALA A 312 14.50 9.72 -30.92
N VAL A 313 14.85 8.54 -31.39
CA VAL A 313 14.88 8.20 -32.82
C VAL A 313 13.51 7.64 -33.19
N SER A 314 12.83 8.30 -34.11
CA SER A 314 11.57 7.88 -34.69
C SER A 314 11.83 7.12 -36.00
N LEU A 315 11.15 5.99 -36.15
CA LEU A 315 11.06 5.24 -37.40
C LEU A 315 9.75 5.56 -38.08
N PHE A 316 9.78 5.62 -39.41
CA PHE A 316 8.59 5.83 -40.22
C PHE A 316 8.47 4.72 -41.26
N SER A 317 7.28 4.53 -41.79
CA SER A 317 6.97 3.49 -42.76
C SER A 317 6.00 3.98 -43.81
N LEU A 318 6.14 3.42 -45.01
CA LEU A 318 5.09 3.51 -46.01
C LEU A 318 3.96 2.54 -45.65
N VAL A 319 2.74 3.00 -45.82
CA VAL A 319 1.51 2.22 -45.60
C VAL A 319 0.70 2.15 -46.87
N VAL A 320 0.14 0.98 -47.14
CA VAL A 320 -0.59 0.69 -48.37
C VAL A 320 -1.94 0.06 -48.00
N ASN A 321 -2.98 0.40 -48.76
CA ASN A 321 -4.29 -0.23 -48.62
C ASN A 321 -4.24 -1.76 -48.81
N ASP A 322 -4.99 -2.52 -48.01
CA ASP A 322 -4.97 -4.00 -48.04
C ASP A 322 -5.41 -4.63 -49.37
N ARG A 323 -6.07 -3.89 -50.25
CA ARG A 323 -6.38 -4.33 -51.63
C ARG A 323 -5.16 -4.49 -52.50
N VAL A 324 -4.03 -3.88 -52.13
CA VAL A 324 -2.75 -3.98 -52.81
C VAL A 324 -1.84 -4.89 -51.98
N PRO A 325 -1.63 -6.16 -52.35
CA PRO A 325 -0.91 -7.13 -51.52
C PRO A 325 0.62 -6.98 -51.57
N VAL A 326 1.13 -5.86 -52.09
CA VAL A 326 2.57 -5.57 -52.20
C VAL A 326 3.14 -5.36 -50.79
N ARG A 327 4.18 -6.12 -50.42
CA ARG A 327 4.77 -6.10 -49.07
C ARG A 327 6.13 -5.41 -49.00
N ASP A 328 6.75 -5.15 -50.13
CA ASP A 328 8.08 -4.58 -50.26
C ASP A 328 8.13 -3.74 -51.54
N LEU A 329 8.79 -2.59 -51.46
CA LEU A 329 9.07 -1.75 -52.63
C LEU A 329 10.56 -1.42 -52.66
N ALA A 330 11.13 -1.49 -53.86
CA ALA A 330 12.47 -0.97 -54.07
C ALA A 330 12.48 0.55 -53.86
N LEU A 331 13.53 1.09 -53.24
CA LEU A 331 13.66 2.55 -53.04
C LEU A 331 13.59 3.32 -54.37
N ALA A 332 14.14 2.74 -55.43
CA ALA A 332 14.05 3.29 -56.77
C ALA A 332 12.59 3.39 -57.26
N ASP A 333 11.76 2.37 -57.01
CA ASP A 333 10.36 2.38 -57.43
C ASP A 333 9.53 3.36 -56.60
N ILE A 334 9.80 3.52 -55.30
CA ILE A 334 9.18 4.58 -54.47
C ILE A 334 9.45 5.95 -55.11
N ARG A 335 10.69 6.23 -55.50
CA ARG A 335 11.05 7.49 -56.17
C ARG A 335 10.33 7.66 -57.51
N ARG A 336 10.20 6.59 -58.30
CA ARG A 336 9.49 6.59 -59.58
C ARG A 336 7.97 6.78 -59.43
N ILE A 337 7.37 6.22 -58.38
CA ILE A 337 5.97 6.47 -58.00
C ILE A 337 5.77 7.96 -57.74
N TYR A 338 6.59 8.56 -56.86
CA TYR A 338 6.47 9.97 -56.51
C TYR A 338 6.92 10.92 -57.65
N ALA A 339 7.69 10.43 -58.63
CA ALA A 339 7.96 11.16 -59.88
C ALA A 339 6.80 11.07 -60.88
N GLY A 340 5.82 10.17 -60.65
CA GLY A 340 4.72 9.88 -61.56
C GLY A 340 5.15 9.13 -62.82
N GLU A 341 6.25 8.38 -62.73
CA GLU A 341 6.68 7.44 -63.77
C GLU A 341 5.96 6.09 -63.62
N ILE A 342 5.67 5.69 -62.38
CA ILE A 342 4.81 4.55 -62.04
C ILE A 342 3.51 5.11 -61.48
N ARG A 343 2.37 4.69 -62.04
CA ARG A 343 1.06 5.26 -61.68
C ARG A 343 0.04 4.19 -61.32
N ASN A 344 0.33 2.93 -61.58
CA ASN A 344 -0.58 1.83 -61.31
C ASN A 344 0.15 0.65 -60.64
N TRP A 345 -0.50 0.04 -59.66
CA TRP A 345 0.06 -1.08 -58.90
C TRP A 345 0.39 -2.31 -59.75
N ARG A 346 -0.24 -2.49 -60.91
CA ARG A 346 0.09 -3.59 -61.85
C ARG A 346 1.52 -3.52 -62.37
N GLU A 347 2.11 -2.32 -62.42
CA GLU A 347 3.51 -2.10 -62.83
C GLU A 347 4.50 -2.63 -61.78
N LEU A 348 4.02 -2.90 -60.56
CA LEU A 348 4.77 -3.39 -59.41
C LEU A 348 4.29 -4.78 -58.97
N GLY A 349 3.59 -5.51 -59.84
CA GLY A 349 3.07 -6.85 -59.55
C GLY A 349 1.82 -6.88 -58.67
N GLY A 350 1.17 -5.74 -58.44
CA GLY A 350 -0.10 -5.60 -57.74
C GLY A 350 -1.33 -5.66 -58.67
N PRO A 351 -2.53 -5.36 -58.15
CA PRO A 351 -3.77 -5.30 -58.93
C PRO A 351 -3.79 -4.09 -59.88
N ASP A 352 -4.74 -4.08 -60.82
CA ASP A 352 -5.01 -2.94 -61.69
C ASP A 352 -5.73 -1.82 -60.92
N LEU A 353 -4.97 -1.11 -60.09
CA LEU A 353 -5.42 0.02 -59.27
C LEU A 353 -4.47 1.20 -59.49
N GLU A 354 -5.02 2.40 -59.67
CA GLU A 354 -4.24 3.64 -59.65
C GLU A 354 -3.57 3.82 -58.28
N ILE A 355 -2.35 4.36 -58.27
CA ILE A 355 -1.64 4.71 -57.04
C ILE A 355 -2.14 6.09 -56.58
N LEU A 356 -2.82 6.12 -55.44
CA LEU A 356 -3.33 7.35 -54.82
C LEU A 356 -2.40 7.78 -53.69
N LEU A 357 -1.69 8.89 -53.85
CA LEU A 357 -0.73 9.39 -52.87
C LEU A 357 -1.44 10.21 -51.79
N VAL A 358 -1.46 9.67 -50.57
CA VAL A 358 -2.02 10.33 -49.40
C VAL A 358 -0.86 10.89 -48.57
N SER A 359 -0.65 12.20 -48.66
CA SER A 359 0.46 12.89 -48.03
C SER A 359 0.00 13.81 -46.91
N ARG A 360 0.96 14.32 -46.15
CA ARG A 360 0.78 15.44 -45.23
C ARG A 360 1.00 16.80 -45.90
N ASP A 361 0.47 17.84 -45.28
CA ASP A 361 0.70 19.24 -45.68
C ASP A 361 2.16 19.69 -45.44
N ALA A 362 2.48 20.94 -45.81
CA ALA A 362 3.83 21.50 -45.68
C ALA A 362 4.29 21.74 -44.21
N ASN A 363 3.40 21.61 -43.23
CA ASN A 363 3.74 21.77 -41.82
C ASN A 363 4.25 20.49 -41.17
N SER A 364 4.15 19.35 -41.86
CA SER A 364 4.56 18.05 -41.36
C SER A 364 6.08 17.85 -41.40
N GLY A 365 6.66 17.56 -40.23
CA GLY A 365 8.04 17.08 -40.15
C GLY A 365 8.20 15.71 -40.81
N THR A 366 7.24 14.80 -40.62
CA THR A 366 7.22 13.46 -41.24
C THR A 366 7.37 13.52 -42.77
N ARG A 367 6.67 14.47 -43.42
CA ARG A 367 6.82 14.75 -44.86
C ARG A 367 8.23 15.22 -45.20
N GLU A 368 8.77 16.16 -44.43
CA GLU A 368 10.12 16.67 -44.68
C GLU A 368 11.17 15.56 -44.56
N VAL A 369 11.04 14.70 -43.56
CA VAL A 369 11.88 13.51 -43.38
C VAL A 369 11.74 12.57 -44.58
N PHE A 370 10.51 12.32 -45.05
CA PHE A 370 10.28 11.47 -46.21
C PHE A 370 10.96 12.02 -47.47
N GLN A 371 10.82 13.32 -47.72
CA GLN A 371 11.43 14.01 -48.84
C GLN A 371 12.96 13.95 -48.81
N ARG A 372 13.55 14.19 -47.63
CA ARG A 372 15.01 14.22 -47.44
C ARG A 372 15.63 12.82 -47.44
N ARG A 373 15.07 11.89 -46.67
CA ARG A 373 15.68 10.58 -46.38
C ARG A 373 15.30 9.51 -47.41
N VAL A 374 14.13 9.60 -48.03
CA VAL A 374 13.61 8.57 -48.96
C VAL A 374 13.61 9.09 -50.40
N LEU A 375 12.93 10.20 -50.66
CA LEU A 375 12.75 10.68 -52.03
C LEU A 375 13.99 11.38 -52.61
N ASP A 376 14.80 12.00 -51.77
CA ASP A 376 15.89 12.92 -52.18
C ASP A 376 15.38 14.09 -53.05
N ARG A 377 14.12 14.51 -52.82
CA ARG A 377 13.44 15.62 -53.49
C ARG A 377 12.12 15.96 -52.81
N ASN A 378 11.59 17.12 -53.16
CA ASN A 378 10.22 17.48 -52.78
C ASN A 378 9.19 16.58 -53.46
N GLU A 379 8.11 16.27 -52.73
CA GLU A 379 6.93 15.62 -53.27
C GLU A 379 6.26 16.49 -54.36
N PRO A 380 5.50 15.89 -55.29
CA PRO A 380 4.69 16.63 -56.26
C PRO A 380 3.72 17.60 -55.61
N ALA A 381 3.32 18.64 -56.34
CA ALA A 381 2.25 19.53 -55.91
C ALA A 381 0.95 18.75 -55.63
N GLN A 382 0.12 19.28 -54.73
CA GLN A 382 -1.23 18.76 -54.53
C GLN A 382 -1.97 18.74 -55.87
N SER A 383 -2.58 17.61 -56.19
CA SER A 383 -3.37 17.41 -57.42
C SER A 383 -4.76 16.86 -57.16
N SER A 384 -5.14 16.64 -55.90
CA SER A 384 -6.45 16.15 -55.48
C SER A 384 -6.81 16.71 -54.10
N ARG A 385 -8.03 17.22 -53.95
CA ARG A 385 -8.61 17.63 -52.66
C ARG A 385 -9.35 16.50 -51.95
N ASP A 386 -9.92 15.56 -52.69
CA ASP A 386 -10.72 14.44 -52.15
C ASP A 386 -9.92 13.13 -51.99
N CYS A 387 -8.63 13.14 -52.35
CA CYS A 387 -7.71 12.02 -52.38
C CYS A 387 -8.03 10.92 -53.41
N ALA A 388 -9.07 11.07 -54.22
CA ALA A 388 -9.55 10.04 -55.14
C ALA A 388 -9.54 10.52 -56.59
N THR A 389 -9.86 11.79 -56.83
CA THR A 389 -10.02 12.39 -58.15
C THR A 389 -8.97 13.47 -58.37
N LYS A 390 -8.33 13.49 -59.54
CA LYS A 390 -7.43 14.59 -59.91
C LYS A 390 -8.22 15.88 -60.17
N ASP A 391 -7.82 16.96 -59.51
CA ASP A 391 -8.29 18.32 -59.79
C ASP A 391 -7.69 18.85 -61.09
N ASP A 392 -6.43 18.51 -61.39
CA ASP A 392 -5.77 18.80 -62.67
C ASP A 392 -5.48 17.49 -63.43
N PRO A 393 -6.16 17.24 -64.57
CA PRO A 393 -5.91 16.06 -65.41
C PRO A 393 -4.47 15.94 -65.93
N ARG A 394 -3.72 17.05 -66.00
CA ARG A 394 -2.31 17.06 -66.42
C ARG A 394 -1.35 16.66 -65.31
N ALA A 395 -1.82 16.60 -64.06
CA ALA A 395 -0.97 16.21 -62.95
C ALA A 395 -0.48 14.76 -63.11
N PRO A 396 0.83 14.50 -62.92
CA PRO A 396 1.42 13.19 -63.17
C PRO A 396 0.91 12.13 -62.18
N VAL A 397 0.50 12.53 -60.99
CA VAL A 397 0.02 11.66 -59.90
C VAL A 397 -1.29 12.19 -59.33
N THR A 398 -2.06 11.34 -58.67
CA THR A 398 -3.17 11.74 -57.78
C THR A 398 -2.60 11.88 -56.38
N ARG A 399 -2.52 13.11 -55.86
CA ARG A 399 -1.92 13.39 -54.55
C ARG A 399 -2.76 14.39 -53.77
N CYS A 400 -3.13 14.02 -52.54
CA CYS A 400 -3.77 14.92 -51.59
C CYS A 400 -2.89 15.21 -50.38
N GLU A 401 -3.23 16.27 -49.64
CA GLU A 401 -2.54 16.70 -48.43
C GLU A 401 -3.50 16.75 -47.25
N LEU A 402 -3.09 16.20 -46.10
CA LEU A 402 -3.85 16.14 -44.86
C LEU A 402 -3.05 16.71 -43.69
N ASP A 403 -3.74 17.19 -42.65
CA ASP A 403 -3.13 17.93 -41.54
C ASP A 403 -2.55 17.03 -40.43
N GLY A 404 -2.89 15.73 -40.40
CA GLY A 404 -2.56 14.82 -39.31
C GLY A 404 -2.29 13.37 -39.74
N THR A 405 -1.47 12.64 -38.98
CA THR A 405 -1.15 11.23 -39.28
C THR A 405 -2.40 10.35 -39.26
N ASP A 406 -3.27 10.51 -38.26
CA ASP A 406 -4.50 9.70 -38.14
C ASP A 406 -5.41 9.85 -39.37
N GLN A 407 -5.45 11.04 -39.98
CA GLN A 407 -6.22 11.28 -41.22
C GLN A 407 -5.59 10.58 -42.44
N VAL A 408 -4.25 10.55 -42.53
CA VAL A 408 -3.54 9.80 -43.58
C VAL A 408 -3.85 8.32 -43.46
N LEU A 409 -3.67 7.72 -42.27
CA LEU A 409 -3.93 6.31 -42.04
C LEU A 409 -5.40 5.94 -42.34
N ALA A 410 -6.36 6.74 -41.86
CA ALA A 410 -7.78 6.50 -42.14
C ALA A 410 -8.11 6.60 -43.63
N THR A 411 -7.47 7.51 -44.36
CA THR A 411 -7.68 7.68 -45.81
C THR A 411 -7.05 6.53 -46.60
N VAL A 412 -5.85 6.09 -46.24
CA VAL A 412 -5.19 4.93 -46.86
C VAL A 412 -6.00 3.65 -46.65
N ALA A 413 -6.52 3.43 -45.43
CA ALA A 413 -7.35 2.26 -45.13
C ALA A 413 -8.67 2.24 -45.94
N ARG A 414 -9.18 3.41 -46.34
CA ARG A 414 -10.47 3.56 -47.03
C ARG A 414 -10.36 3.48 -48.55
N LEU A 415 -9.28 3.98 -49.13
CA LEU A 415 -9.13 4.15 -50.58
C LEU A 415 -8.32 3.00 -51.19
N ASP A 416 -8.96 2.22 -52.06
CA ASP A 416 -8.31 1.18 -52.85
C ASP A 416 -7.16 1.80 -53.66
N GLY A 417 -5.96 1.21 -53.57
CA GLY A 417 -4.77 1.69 -54.28
C GLY A 417 -4.02 2.83 -53.58
N ALA A 418 -4.45 3.27 -52.39
CA ALA A 418 -3.76 4.34 -51.66
C ALA A 418 -2.41 3.91 -51.07
N LEU A 419 -1.45 4.84 -51.15
CA LEU A 419 -0.13 4.81 -50.55
C LEU A 419 0.04 6.07 -49.69
N GLY A 420 0.43 5.88 -48.43
CA GLY A 420 0.78 6.97 -47.53
C GLY A 420 1.96 6.60 -46.66
N TYR A 421 2.15 7.36 -45.59
CA TYR A 421 3.21 7.11 -44.62
C TYR A 421 2.79 7.51 -43.20
N SER A 422 3.42 6.87 -42.22
CA SER A 422 3.28 7.20 -40.81
C SER A 422 4.51 6.81 -40.01
N GLU A 423 4.61 7.31 -38.80
CA GLU A 423 5.51 6.79 -37.78
C GLU A 423 5.19 5.32 -37.43
N LEU A 424 6.20 4.63 -36.92
CA LEU A 424 6.03 3.35 -36.26
C LEU A 424 5.26 3.58 -34.97
N ARG A 425 4.09 2.95 -34.86
CA ARG A 425 3.29 2.94 -33.63
C ARG A 425 3.23 1.55 -33.03
N SER A 426 3.14 1.51 -31.72
CA SER A 426 2.83 0.29 -30.96
C SER A 426 1.37 -0.08 -31.06
N GLY A 427 1.11 -1.35 -31.34
CA GLY A 427 -0.23 -1.89 -31.54
C GLY A 427 -0.54 -2.25 -32.98
N SER A 428 -1.78 -2.68 -33.22
CA SER A 428 -2.26 -3.00 -34.56
C SER A 428 -2.52 -1.72 -35.35
N GLU A 429 -1.99 -1.66 -36.56
CA GLU A 429 -2.40 -0.69 -37.56
C GLU A 429 -3.93 -0.69 -37.74
N PRO A 430 -4.54 0.44 -38.19
CA PRO A 430 -5.93 0.44 -38.60
C PRO A 430 -6.19 -0.69 -39.60
N ARG A 431 -7.33 -1.38 -39.44
CA ARG A 431 -7.74 -2.40 -40.41
C ARG A 431 -7.92 -1.76 -41.79
N GLY A 432 -7.54 -2.47 -42.85
CA GLY A 432 -7.65 -1.99 -44.23
C GLY A 432 -6.35 -1.43 -44.79
N LEU A 433 -5.25 -1.44 -44.03
CA LEU A 433 -3.92 -1.12 -44.53
C LEU A 433 -2.84 -2.00 -43.87
N HIS A 434 -1.65 -1.99 -44.48
CA HIS A 434 -0.45 -2.59 -43.91
C HIS A 434 0.80 -1.78 -44.26
N ARG A 435 1.85 -1.96 -43.45
CA ARG A 435 3.19 -1.42 -43.70
C ARG A 435 3.91 -2.25 -44.76
N ILE A 436 4.78 -1.59 -45.52
CA ILE A 436 5.66 -2.24 -46.49
C ILE A 436 7.14 -2.05 -46.13
N ALA A 437 7.96 -3.01 -46.54
CA ALA A 437 9.41 -2.91 -46.47
C ALA A 437 9.95 -1.99 -47.58
N ILE A 438 11.18 -1.51 -47.39
CA ILE A 438 11.95 -0.75 -48.38
C ILE A 438 13.24 -1.52 -48.65
N ASP A 439 13.45 -1.95 -49.89
CA ASP A 439 14.59 -2.80 -50.30
C ASP A 439 14.73 -4.05 -49.41
N GLY A 440 13.62 -4.66 -49.00
CA GLY A 440 13.57 -5.83 -48.11
C GLY A 440 13.83 -5.53 -46.63
N ALA A 441 14.13 -4.28 -46.25
CA ALA A 441 14.31 -3.88 -44.87
C ALA A 441 12.99 -3.43 -44.23
N HIS A 442 12.67 -3.97 -43.06
CA HIS A 442 11.50 -3.57 -42.27
C HIS A 442 11.84 -2.46 -41.27
N PRO A 443 10.89 -1.56 -40.95
CA PRO A 443 11.07 -0.60 -39.88
C PRO A 443 11.02 -1.32 -38.53
N SER A 444 12.14 -1.34 -37.81
CA SER A 444 12.23 -2.00 -36.49
C SER A 444 13.16 -1.25 -35.55
N VAL A 445 12.64 -0.91 -34.36
CA VAL A 445 13.36 -0.24 -33.27
C VAL A 445 14.59 -1.06 -32.85
N ASP A 446 14.45 -2.38 -32.83
CA ASP A 446 15.52 -3.30 -32.44
C ASP A 446 16.69 -3.29 -33.40
N THR A 447 16.50 -2.81 -34.63
CA THR A 447 17.52 -2.75 -35.68
C THR A 447 18.04 -1.34 -35.97
N ILE A 448 17.59 -0.31 -35.21
CA ILE A 448 18.08 1.06 -35.36
C ILE A 448 19.60 1.13 -35.13
N GLY A 449 20.34 1.73 -36.06
CA GLY A 449 21.80 1.86 -36.02
C GLY A 449 22.57 0.71 -36.68
N THR A 450 21.91 -0.38 -37.05
CA THR A 450 22.52 -1.49 -37.81
C THR A 450 21.82 -1.78 -39.13
N SER A 451 20.52 -1.49 -39.22
CA SER A 451 19.73 -1.63 -40.43
C SER A 451 19.98 -0.47 -41.42
N PRO A 452 20.05 -0.75 -42.74
CA PRO A 452 20.12 0.29 -43.77
C PRO A 452 18.78 0.99 -44.01
N TYR A 453 17.73 0.67 -43.23
CA TYR A 453 16.39 1.23 -43.43
C TYR A 453 16.42 2.77 -43.40
N PRO A 454 16.02 3.44 -44.49
CA PRO A 454 16.34 4.86 -44.69
C PRO A 454 15.40 5.81 -43.95
N TYR A 455 14.16 5.38 -43.67
CA TYR A 455 13.09 6.28 -43.23
C TYR A 455 13.06 6.40 -41.70
N ARG A 456 14.02 7.14 -41.16
CA ARG A 456 14.17 7.44 -39.73
C ARG A 456 14.62 8.88 -39.51
N GLU A 457 14.32 9.45 -38.35
CA GLU A 457 14.84 10.75 -37.93
C GLU A 457 14.85 10.90 -36.41
N ILE A 458 15.63 11.86 -35.90
CA ILE A 458 15.58 12.27 -34.50
C ILE A 458 14.33 13.13 -34.25
N GLU A 459 13.56 12.77 -33.23
CA GLU A 459 12.53 13.60 -32.62
C GLU A 459 13.18 14.61 -31.67
N TYR A 460 12.87 15.89 -31.85
CA TYR A 460 13.38 16.99 -31.06
C TYR A 460 12.27 17.62 -30.22
N ALA A 461 12.60 17.98 -28.98
CA ALA A 461 11.82 18.93 -28.19
C ALA A 461 12.53 20.28 -28.15
N TYR A 462 11.81 21.32 -28.54
CA TYR A 462 12.31 22.68 -28.58
C TYR A 462 11.69 23.53 -27.47
N THR A 463 12.53 24.38 -26.87
CA THR A 463 12.11 25.47 -25.98
C THR A 463 12.63 26.79 -26.52
N TYR A 464 11.96 27.89 -26.20
CA TYR A 464 12.51 29.21 -26.47
C TYR A 464 13.52 29.58 -25.40
N GLY A 465 14.81 29.72 -25.73
CA GLY A 465 15.84 29.90 -24.71
C GLY A 465 15.93 28.71 -23.72
N ARG A 466 16.47 28.96 -22.53
CA ARG A 466 16.56 27.96 -21.46
C ARG A 466 15.46 28.21 -20.43
N PRO A 467 14.51 27.29 -20.23
CA PRO A 467 13.49 27.44 -19.20
C PRO A 467 14.11 27.42 -17.79
N PRO A 468 13.48 28.07 -16.80
CA PRO A 468 13.91 27.98 -15.40
C PRO A 468 14.00 26.53 -14.94
N ALA A 469 15.01 26.19 -14.14
CA ALA A 469 15.27 24.81 -13.73
C ALA A 469 14.13 24.19 -12.92
N ASP A 470 13.37 25.01 -12.21
CA ASP A 470 12.20 24.66 -11.40
C ASP A 470 10.87 24.74 -12.17
N SER A 471 10.90 25.06 -13.46
CA SER A 471 9.69 25.14 -14.28
C SER A 471 9.19 23.77 -14.72
N LEU A 472 7.86 23.69 -14.93
CA LEU A 472 7.23 22.49 -15.49
C LEU A 472 7.81 22.08 -16.86
N ALA A 473 8.25 23.04 -17.68
CA ALA A 473 8.91 22.74 -18.95
C ALA A 473 10.23 21.97 -18.75
N SER A 474 11.12 22.46 -17.89
CA SER A 474 12.40 21.79 -17.57
C SER A 474 12.19 20.40 -16.98
N SER A 475 11.27 20.32 -16.03
CA SER A 475 10.89 19.07 -15.36
C SER A 475 10.30 18.05 -16.34
N PHE A 476 9.40 18.46 -17.22
CA PHE A 476 8.80 17.59 -18.22
C PHE A 476 9.84 17.10 -19.23
N LEU A 477 10.75 17.95 -19.72
CA LEU A 477 11.88 17.53 -20.56
C LEU A 477 12.82 16.54 -19.85
N GLY A 478 13.04 16.74 -18.55
CA GLY A 478 13.76 15.79 -17.69
C GLY A 478 13.06 14.44 -17.63
N TYR A 479 11.74 14.45 -17.47
CA TYR A 479 10.89 13.25 -17.46
C TYR A 479 10.97 12.48 -18.79
N LEU A 480 10.96 13.16 -19.94
CA LEU A 480 11.15 12.51 -21.27
C LEU A 480 12.47 11.72 -21.34
N SER A 481 13.48 12.15 -20.59
CA SER A 481 14.85 11.64 -20.68
C SER A 481 15.17 10.57 -19.63
N ARG A 482 14.23 10.19 -18.75
CA ARG A 482 14.52 9.32 -17.60
C ARG A 482 13.41 8.32 -17.30
N GLY A 483 13.81 7.14 -16.79
CA GLY A 483 12.92 6.18 -16.16
C GLY A 483 11.67 5.87 -17.00
N ARG A 484 10.49 6.05 -16.40
CA ARG A 484 9.19 5.79 -17.04
C ARG A 484 8.97 6.55 -18.36
N GLY A 485 9.51 7.75 -18.50
CA GLY A 485 9.35 8.50 -19.73
C GLY A 485 10.00 7.81 -20.93
N GLN A 486 11.18 7.19 -20.70
CA GLN A 486 11.87 6.40 -21.71
C GLN A 486 11.12 5.10 -22.03
N ASP A 487 10.52 4.48 -21.03
CA ASP A 487 9.73 3.26 -21.22
C ASP A 487 8.52 3.53 -22.12
N VAL A 488 7.79 4.62 -21.91
CA VAL A 488 6.64 4.99 -22.76
C VAL A 488 7.12 5.26 -24.19
N ILE A 489 8.20 6.04 -24.38
CA ILE A 489 8.79 6.28 -25.72
C ILE A 489 9.13 4.96 -26.42
N HIS A 490 9.74 4.01 -25.68
CA HIS A 490 10.12 2.72 -26.22
C HIS A 490 8.90 1.84 -26.57
N ILE A 491 7.93 1.76 -25.65
CA ILE A 491 6.68 1.02 -25.84
C ILE A 491 5.99 1.46 -27.10
N HIS A 492 5.97 2.77 -27.40
CA HIS A 492 5.34 3.34 -28.60
C HIS A 492 6.08 3.09 -29.91
N GLY A 493 7.27 2.48 -29.88
CA GLY A 493 8.01 2.13 -31.09
C GLY A 493 9.11 3.14 -31.48
N HIS A 494 9.64 3.88 -30.51
CA HIS A 494 10.77 4.80 -30.71
C HIS A 494 11.99 4.38 -29.89
N LEU A 495 13.19 4.82 -30.26
CA LEU A 495 14.40 4.59 -29.47
C LEU A 495 14.73 5.85 -28.65
N PRO A 496 14.57 5.86 -27.32
CA PRO A 496 14.85 7.07 -26.52
C PRO A 496 16.34 7.43 -26.58
N CYS A 497 16.65 8.70 -26.86
CA CYS A 497 18.02 9.18 -27.04
C CYS A 497 18.84 9.14 -25.75
N ALA A 498 18.21 9.20 -24.58
CA ALA A 498 18.88 9.15 -23.29
C ALA A 498 19.23 7.72 -22.80
N THR A 499 19.03 6.69 -23.63
CA THR A 499 19.49 5.31 -23.34
C THR A 499 20.93 5.09 -23.82
N PRO A 500 21.71 4.13 -23.28
CA PRO A 500 23.08 3.87 -23.77
C PRO A 500 23.17 3.54 -25.27
N ARG A 501 22.13 2.91 -25.82
CA ARG A 501 22.00 2.68 -27.27
C ARG A 501 21.61 3.97 -28.00
N GLY A 502 20.58 4.66 -27.52
CA GLY A 502 20.11 5.91 -28.10
C GLY A 502 21.18 7.01 -28.15
N LEU A 503 22.02 7.14 -27.11
CA LEU A 503 23.08 8.14 -27.06
C LEU A 503 24.10 7.98 -28.19
N ARG A 504 24.36 6.74 -28.63
CA ARG A 504 25.25 6.48 -29.78
C ARG A 504 24.57 6.89 -31.07
N VAL A 505 23.35 6.40 -31.31
CA VAL A 505 22.62 6.68 -32.55
C VAL A 505 22.28 8.16 -32.69
N CYS A 506 21.76 8.78 -31.64
CA CYS A 506 21.43 10.20 -31.61
C CYS A 506 22.66 11.10 -31.52
N GLY A 507 23.89 10.58 -31.37
CA GLY A 507 25.13 11.35 -31.35
C GLY A 507 25.92 11.28 -32.66
N GLU A 508 25.65 10.28 -33.49
CA GLU A 508 26.30 10.05 -34.79
C GLU A 508 25.58 10.74 -35.97
N ASP A 509 24.28 11.05 -35.81
CA ASP A 509 23.45 11.87 -36.70
C ASP A 509 23.43 13.35 -36.24
#